data_AF-A0A3N2H5M8-F1
#
_entry.id   AF-A0A3N2H5M8-F1
#
_cell.length_a   1.000
_cell.length_b   1.000
_cell.length_c   1.000
_cell.angle_alpha   90.00
_cell.angle_beta   90.00
_cell.angle_gamma   90.00
#
_symmetry.space_group_name_H-M   'P 1'
#
loop_
_entity.id
_entity.type
_entity.pdbx_description
1 polymer ?
#
loop_
_entity_poly.entity_id
_entity_poly.type
_entity_poly.pdbx_seq_one_letter_code
_entity_poly.pdbx_strand_id
1 'polypeptide(L)'
;MQLITCPWCGPREEVEFHYGGQAHLAYPDDPAALSDEAWAHFVFFRDNPKGPFAERWSHAAGCRRWFNAVRDTRTYEFLAVYPMGQSAPEVAS
;
A
#
# COMPACT_ATOMS: atom_id res chain seq x y z
N MET A 1 7.02 11.06 -13.85
CA MET A 1 7.46 11.12 -12.46
C MET A 1 6.25 11.48 -11.64
N GLN A 2 5.76 10.57 -10.78
CA GLN A 2 4.60 10.85 -9.91
C GLN A 2 5.03 11.67 -8.70
N LEU A 3 4.10 12.51 -8.22
CA LEU A 3 4.27 13.26 -6.98
C LEU A 3 3.45 12.59 -5.88
N ILE A 4 4.14 11.97 -4.91
CA ILE A 4 3.50 11.23 -3.81
C ILE A 4 3.50 12.13 -2.57
N THR A 5 2.33 12.32 -1.96
CA THR A 5 2.20 13.17 -0.76
C THR A 5 2.48 12.35 0.50
N CYS A 6 3.71 12.43 1.03
CA CYS A 6 4.03 11.82 2.31
C CYS A 6 3.24 12.52 3.44
N PRO A 7 2.51 11.79 4.32
CA PRO A 7 1.74 12.40 5.42
C PRO A 7 2.55 13.28 6.38
N TRP A 8 3.88 13.11 6.40
CA TRP A 8 4.78 13.82 7.30
C TRP A 8 5.71 14.79 6.58
N CYS A 9 6.02 14.56 5.30
CA CYS A 9 7.02 15.33 4.54
C CYS A 9 6.45 16.13 3.38
N GLY A 10 5.14 16.00 3.11
CA GLY A 10 4.47 16.65 1.99
C GLY A 10 4.76 15.99 0.64
N PRO A 11 4.46 16.67 -0.47
CA PRO A 11 4.67 16.17 -1.83
C PRO A 11 6.15 15.95 -2.14
N ARG A 12 6.50 14.77 -2.66
CA ARG A 12 7.85 14.36 -3.05
C ARG A 12 7.84 13.48 -4.30
N GLU A 13 8.95 13.42 -5.00
CA GLU A 13 9.09 12.60 -6.22
C GLU A 13 9.05 11.10 -5.90
N GLU A 14 8.42 10.30 -6.76
CA GLU A 14 8.21 8.85 -6.56
C GLU A 14 9.51 8.08 -6.28
N VAL A 15 10.64 8.53 -6.82
CA VAL A 15 11.96 7.91 -6.62
C VAL A 15 12.47 7.97 -5.18
N GLU A 16 11.90 8.85 -4.35
CA GLU A 16 12.19 8.88 -2.91
C GLU A 16 11.51 7.73 -2.14
N PHE A 17 10.58 7.02 -2.77
CA PHE A 17 9.73 6.04 -2.13
C PHE A 17 10.02 4.60 -2.58
N HIS A 18 9.79 3.67 -1.67
CA HIS A 18 9.77 2.24 -1.96
C HIS A 18 8.32 1.75 -1.99
N TYR A 19 7.96 1.02 -3.05
CA TYR A 19 6.64 0.44 -3.23
C TYR A 19 6.48 -0.84 -2.41
N GLY A 20 5.39 -0.98 -1.64
CA GLY A 20 5.14 -2.13 -0.76
C GLY A 20 3.97 -3.03 -1.16
N GLY A 21 3.41 -2.84 -2.37
CA GLY A 21 2.28 -3.62 -2.86
C GLY A 21 0.99 -3.37 -2.07
N GLN A 22 0.10 -4.36 -2.06
CA GLN A 22 -1.23 -4.31 -1.44
C GLN A 22 -1.19 -3.83 0.04
N ALA A 23 -2.14 -2.96 0.39
CA ALA A 23 -2.42 -2.56 1.77
C ALA A 23 -3.35 -3.55 2.49
N HIS A 24 -3.41 -3.46 3.81
CA HIS A 24 -4.34 -4.23 4.66
C HIS A 24 -4.16 -5.76 4.67
N LEU A 25 -3.02 -6.27 4.22
CA LEU A 25 -2.65 -7.66 4.44
C LEU A 25 -1.83 -7.78 5.74
N ALA A 26 -2.50 -8.14 6.82
CA ALA A 26 -1.87 -8.38 8.12
C ALA A 26 -1.12 -9.71 8.13
N TYR A 27 -0.03 -9.77 8.90
CA TYR A 27 0.63 -11.04 9.20
C TYR A 27 -0.33 -11.92 10.04
N PRO A 28 -0.45 -13.23 9.77
CA PRO A 28 -1.30 -14.11 10.57
C PRO A 28 -0.83 -14.14 12.04
N ASP A 29 -1.77 -14.09 12.99
CA ASP A 29 -1.45 -14.11 14.43
C ASP A 29 -0.81 -15.43 14.87
N ASP A 30 -1.23 -16.55 14.27
CA ASP A 30 -0.62 -17.88 14.47
C ASP A 30 -0.36 -18.57 13.11
N PRO A 31 0.79 -18.30 12.48
CA PRO A 31 1.17 -18.91 11.19
C PRO A 31 1.31 -20.43 11.25
N ALA A 32 1.67 -20.99 12.41
CA ALA A 32 1.90 -22.43 12.56
C ALA A 32 0.60 -23.24 12.56
N ALA A 33 -0.54 -22.59 12.85
CA ALA A 33 -1.86 -23.19 12.77
C ALA A 33 -2.47 -23.19 11.36
N LEU A 34 -1.84 -22.51 10.39
CA LEU A 34 -2.33 -22.46 9.02
C LEU A 34 -2.01 -23.74 8.25
N SER A 35 -2.89 -24.10 7.31
CA SER A 35 -2.53 -25.07 6.27
C SER A 35 -1.48 -24.49 5.32
N ASP A 36 -0.71 -25.36 4.65
CA ASP A 36 0.25 -24.93 3.63
C ASP A 36 -0.39 -24.07 2.53
N GLU A 37 -1.64 -24.37 2.16
CA GLU A 37 -2.39 -23.57 1.19
C GLU A 37 -2.69 -22.16 1.71
N ALA A 38 -3.21 -22.03 2.94
CA ALA A 38 -3.48 -20.73 3.55
C ALA A 38 -2.19 -19.92 3.75
N TRP A 39 -1.10 -20.59 4.14
CA TRP A 39 0.21 -19.97 4.23
C TRP A 39 0.74 -19.53 2.87
N ALA A 40 0.61 -20.35 1.82
CA ALA A 40 1.00 -20.00 0.47
C ALA A 40 0.21 -18.78 -0.05
N HIS A 41 -1.08 -18.68 0.25
CA HIS A 41 -1.88 -17.48 -0.02
C HIS A 41 -1.28 -16.24 0.65
N PHE A 42 -0.94 -16.32 1.94
CA PHE A 42 -0.31 -15.20 2.64
C PHE A 42 1.07 -14.83 2.08
N VAL A 43 1.92 -15.79 1.73
CA VAL A 43 3.28 -15.52 1.25
C VAL A 43 3.28 -15.02 -0.19
N PHE A 44 2.47 -15.61 -1.07
CA PHE A 44 2.61 -15.43 -2.52
C PHE A 44 1.45 -14.68 -3.20
N PHE A 45 0.26 -14.61 -2.61
CA PHE A 45 -0.91 -14.05 -3.29
C PHE A 45 -1.22 -12.63 -2.85
N ARG A 46 -1.36 -11.71 -3.81
CA ARG A 46 -1.81 -10.33 -3.60
C ARG A 46 -2.84 -9.96 -4.64
N ASP A 47 -3.76 -9.08 -4.28
CA ASP A 47 -4.68 -8.49 -5.25
C ASP A 47 -3.90 -7.64 -6.27
N ASN A 48 -4.35 -7.70 -7.51
CA ASN A 48 -3.80 -6.93 -8.62
C ASN A 48 -4.93 -6.29 -9.45
N PRO A 49 -5.72 -5.38 -8.85
CA PRO A 49 -6.87 -4.81 -9.53
C PRO A 49 -6.44 -3.79 -10.59
N LYS A 50 -7.23 -3.72 -11.67
CA LYS A 50 -7.15 -2.68 -12.68
C LYS A 50 -8.13 -1.56 -12.32
N GLY A 51 -7.63 -0.47 -11.73
CA GLY A 51 -8.45 0.63 -11.20
C GLY A 51 -7.95 1.08 -9.83
N PRO A 52 -8.81 1.68 -8.99
CA PRO A 52 -8.46 2.07 -7.62
C PRO A 52 -7.89 0.89 -6.82
N PHE A 53 -6.67 1.06 -6.29
CA PHE A 53 -5.97 0.04 -5.52
C PHE A 53 -5.45 0.62 -4.21
N ALA A 54 -5.81 -0.03 -3.09
CA ALA A 54 -5.24 0.25 -1.78
C ALA A 54 -3.84 -0.40 -1.68
N GLU A 55 -2.81 0.43 -1.64
CA GLU A 55 -1.41 0.04 -1.69
C GLU A 55 -0.57 0.73 -0.61
N ARG A 56 0.67 0.27 -0.41
CA ARG A 56 1.59 0.77 0.60
C ARG A 56 2.81 1.42 -0.01
N TRP A 57 3.29 2.46 0.64
CA TRP A 57 4.51 3.18 0.29
C TRP A 57 5.34 3.46 1.53
N SER A 58 6.67 3.39 1.37
CA SER A 58 7.63 3.82 2.39
C SER A 58 8.44 4.98 1.85
N HIS A 59 8.53 6.08 2.59
CA HIS A 59 9.35 7.24 2.22
C HIS A 59 10.83 6.98 2.51
N ALA A 60 11.43 6.05 1.78
CA ALA A 60 12.74 5.47 2.04
C ALA A 60 13.88 6.51 2.05
N ALA A 61 13.83 7.51 1.18
CA ALA A 61 14.82 8.59 1.12
C ALA A 61 14.50 9.80 2.03
N GLY A 62 13.43 9.72 2.82
CA GLY A 62 12.97 10.79 3.71
C GLY A 62 12.72 10.31 5.14
N CYS A 63 11.47 10.37 5.61
CA CYS A 63 11.15 10.02 6.99
C CYS A 63 11.21 8.51 7.30
N ARG A 64 11.38 7.65 6.29
CA ARG A 64 11.44 6.18 6.38
C ARG A 64 10.19 5.53 7.00
N ARG A 65 9.07 6.24 6.98
CA ARG A 65 7.78 5.76 7.50
C ARG A 65 6.97 5.12 6.39
N TRP A 66 6.24 4.09 6.76
CA TRP A 66 5.22 3.46 5.93
C TRP A 66 3.90 4.23 6.04
N PHE A 67 3.16 4.28 4.94
CA PHE A 67 1.79 4.77 4.85
C PHE A 67 1.04 4.02 3.74
N ASN A 68 -0.27 4.21 3.70
CA ASN A 68 -1.12 3.64 2.66
C ASN A 68 -1.57 4.74 1.68
N ALA A 69 -1.87 4.32 0.46
CA ALA A 69 -2.49 5.17 -0.55
C ALA A 69 -3.58 4.40 -1.29
N VAL A 70 -4.53 5.12 -1.87
CA VAL A 70 -5.37 4.58 -2.94
C VAL A 70 -4.93 5.24 -4.23
N ARG A 71 -4.49 4.44 -5.20
CA ARG A 71 -4.06 4.92 -6.52
C ARG A 71 -4.80 4.18 -7.61
N ASP A 72 -5.24 4.87 -8.65
CA ASP A 72 -5.76 4.20 -9.83
C ASP A 72 -4.60 3.60 -10.64
N THR A 73 -4.53 2.27 -10.74
CA THR A 73 -3.43 1.56 -11.43
C THR A 73 -3.47 1.72 -12.96
N ARG A 74 -4.51 2.35 -13.53
CA ARG A 74 -4.64 2.65 -14.96
C ARG A 74 -4.06 4.02 -15.30
N THR A 75 -4.30 5.03 -14.46
CA THR A 75 -3.93 6.43 -14.71
C THR A 75 -2.76 6.90 -13.84
N TYR A 76 -2.47 6.17 -12.76
CA TYR A 76 -1.52 6.48 -11.71
C TYR A 76 -1.89 7.68 -10.82
N GLU A 77 -3.14 8.15 -10.92
CA GLU A 77 -3.67 9.19 -10.03
C GLU A 77 -3.82 8.67 -8.60
N PHE A 78 -3.24 9.41 -7.64
CA PHE A 78 -3.44 9.17 -6.22
C PHE A 78 -4.77 9.77 -5.77
N LEU A 79 -5.72 8.90 -5.44
CA LEU A 79 -7.07 9.26 -4.99
C LEU A 79 -7.12 9.56 -3.49
N ALA A 80 -6.25 8.92 -2.70
CA ALA A 80 -6.13 9.17 -1.27
C ALA A 80 -4.76 8.78 -0.72
N VAL A 81 -4.37 9.40 0.40
CA VAL A 81 -3.21 9.02 1.22
C VAL A 81 -3.63 9.01 2.69
N TYR A 82 -3.24 7.98 3.44
CA TYR A 82 -3.64 7.82 4.83
C TYR A 82 -2.62 7.02 5.66
N PRO A 83 -2.55 7.24 6.99
CA PRO A 83 -1.63 6.53 7.88
C PRO A 83 -1.83 5.01 7.92
N MET A 84 -0.77 4.30 8.32
CA MET A 84 -0.85 2.87 8.67
C MET A 84 -1.86 2.64 9.81
N GLY A 85 -2.55 1.50 9.77
CA GLY A 85 -3.54 1.11 10.77
C GLY A 85 -4.93 1.73 10.61
N GLN A 86 -5.10 2.71 9.71
CA GLN A 86 -6.41 3.21 9.34
C GLN A 86 -7.03 2.38 8.20
N SER A 87 -8.36 2.33 8.16
CA SER A 87 -9.12 1.74 7.05
C SER A 87 -8.96 2.56 5.78
N ALA A 88 -9.07 1.90 4.62
CA ALA A 88 -9.08 2.60 3.34
C ALA A 88 -10.28 3.55 3.27
N PRO A 89 -10.08 4.81 2.84
CA PRO A 89 -11.18 5.74 2.61
C PRO A 89 -12.01 5.31 1.39
N GLU A 90 -13.30 5.67 1.39
CA GLU A 90 -14.12 5.54 0.19
C GLU A 90 -13.62 6.50 -0.89
N VAL A 91 -13.33 5.98 -2.08
CA VAL A 91 -12.93 6.76 -3.24
C VAL A 91 -13.97 6.56 -4.35
N ALA A 92 -14.30 7.64 -5.07
CA ALA A 92 -15.16 7.57 -6.23
C ALA A 92 -14.46 6.75 -7.35
N SER A 93 -15.25 5.95 -8.08
CA SER A 93 -14.79 5.06 -9.16
C SER A 93 -14.66 5.77 -10.50
#